data_AF-A0A947FN88-F1
#
_entry.id   AF-A0A947FN88-F1
#
_cell.length_a   1.000
_cell.length_b   1.000
_cell.length_c   1.000
_cell.angle_alpha   90.00
_cell.angle_beta   90.00
_cell.angle_gamma   90.00
#
_symmetry.space_group_name_H-M   'P 1'
#
loop_
_entity.id
_entity.type
_entity.pdbx_description
1 polymer ?
#
loop_
_entity_poly.entity_id
_entity_poly.type
_entity_poly.pdbx_seq_one_letter_code
_entity_poly.pdbx_strand_id
1 'polypeptide(L)' 'MLYRFWVAYLTITRKEIMRFARIWVQTIIPPVVMVALYFIIFGNLIGQRIGEMDGMLYVDFIMPGLV' A
#
# COMPACT_ATOMS: atom_id res chain seq x y z
N MET A 1 -15.77 -39.31 -11.24
CA MET A 1 -15.39 -38.18 -12.14
C MET A 1 -15.25 -36.87 -11.36
N LEU A 2 -16.29 -36.41 -10.64
CA LEU A 2 -16.29 -35.21 -9.78
C LEU A 2 -15.16 -35.14 -8.73
N TYR A 3 -14.85 -36.27 -8.07
CA TYR A 3 -13.80 -36.32 -7.04
C TYR A 3 -12.41 -35.89 -7.54
N ARG A 4 -12.06 -36.26 -8.78
CA ARG A 4 -10.78 -35.88 -9.40
C ARG A 4 -10.71 -34.38 -9.70
N PHE A 5 -11.83 -33.78 -10.11
CA PHE A 5 -11.91 -32.33 -10.35
C PHE A 5 -11.79 -31.52 -9.05
N TRP A 6 -12.39 -32.02 -7.96
CA TRP A 6 -12.28 -31.38 -6.64
C TRP A 6 -10.84 -31.39 -6.11
N VAL A 7 -10.14 -32.53 -6.23
CA VAL A 7 -8.73 -32.63 -5.84
C VAL A 7 -7.86 -31.72 -6.70
N ALA A 8 -8.09 -31.69 -8.03
CA ALA A 8 -7.37 -30.81 -8.95
C ALA A 8 -7.55 -29.33 -8.60
N TYR A 9 -8.79 -28.90 -8.33
CA TYR A 9 -9.11 -27.54 -7.90
C TYR A 9 -8.38 -27.15 -6.61
N LEU A 10 -8.43 -27.99 -5.58
CA LEU A 10 -7.74 -27.76 -4.31
C LEU A 10 -6.22 -27.63 -4.50
N THR A 11 -5.61 -28.50 -5.31
CA THR A 11 -4.17 -28.42 -5.58
C THR A 11 -3.76 -27.15 -6.32
N ILE A 12 -4.55 -26.70 -7.30
CA ILE A 12 -4.27 -25.48 -8.06
C ILE A 12 -4.44 -24.25 -7.16
N THR A 13 -5.56 -24.13 -6.47
CA THR A 13 -5.83 -23.00 -5.56
C THR A 13 -4.78 -22.90 -4.47
N ARG A 14 -4.38 -24.02 -3.85
CA ARG A 14 -3.32 -24.01 -2.83
C ARG A 14 -1.97 -23.56 -3.39
N LYS A 15 -1.60 -24.02 -4.59
CA LYS A 15 -0.35 -23.62 -5.26
C LYS A 15 -0.37 -22.12 -5.58
N GLU A 16 -1.50 -21.60 -6.01
CA GLU A 16 -1.67 -20.20 -6.40
C GLU A 16 -1.65 -19.26 -5.18
N ILE A 17 -2.32 -19.62 -4.09
CA ILE A 17 -2.28 -18.87 -2.83
C ILE A 17 -0.84 -18.79 -2.29
N MET A 18 -0.10 -19.90 -2.30
CA MET A 18 1.31 -19.88 -1.87
C MET A 18 2.19 -19.03 -2.78
N ARG A 19 1.87 -18.94 -4.08
CA ARG A 19 2.58 -18.07 -5.02
C ARG A 19 2.33 -16.60 -4.73
N PHE A 20 1.06 -16.20 -4.56
CA PHE A 20 0.70 -14.83 -4.22
C PHE A 20 1.22 -14.41 -2.85
N ALA A 21 1.13 -15.31 -1.85
CA ALA A 21 1.65 -15.07 -0.51
C ALA A 21 3.18 -14.90 -0.48
N ARG A 22 3.93 -15.30 -1.51
CA ARG A 22 5.37 -15.05 -1.62
C ARG A 22 5.68 -13.71 -2.28
N ILE A 23 4.77 -13.17 -3.10
CA ILE A 23 4.94 -11.93 -3.88
C ILE A 23 4.32 -10.71 -3.15
N TRP A 24 3.90 -10.87 -1.89
CA TRP A 24 3.30 -9.79 -1.09
C TRP A 24 4.21 -8.56 -0.93
N VAL A 25 5.52 -8.79 -0.83
CA VAL A 25 6.52 -7.73 -0.70
C VAL A 25 6.51 -6.82 -1.93
N GLN A 26 6.39 -7.39 -3.13
CA GLN A 26 6.42 -6.62 -4.37
C GLN A 26 5.12 -5.86 -4.62
N THR A 27 4.00 -6.30 -4.06
CA THR A 27 2.71 -5.62 -4.22
C THR A 27 2.53 -4.48 -3.21
N ILE A 28 3.11 -4.59 -2.02
CA ILE A 28 2.92 -3.62 -0.92
C ILE A 28 4.08 -2.62 -0.80
N ILE A 29 5.33 -3.01 -1.08
CA ILE A 29 6.47 -2.09 -0.99
C ILE A 29 6.29 -0.86 -1.88
N PRO A 30 5.97 -0.98 -3.19
CA PRO A 30 5.90 0.20 -4.06
C PRO A 30 4.86 1.23 -3.59
N PRO A 31 3.61 0.85 -3.24
CA PRO A 31 2.64 1.79 -2.66
C PRO A 31 3.12 2.45 -1.36
N VAL A 32 3.69 1.67 -0.43
CA VAL A 32 4.15 2.20 0.86
C VAL A 32 5.28 3.20 0.68
N VAL A 33 6.23 2.92 -0.21
CA VAL A 33 7.34 3.85 -0.52
C VAL A 33 6.79 5.14 -1.12
N MET A 34 5.83 5.07 -2.04
CA MET A 34 5.22 6.27 -2.62
C MET A 34 4.53 7.14 -1.57
N VAL A 35 3.71 6.52 -0.71
CA VAL A 35 3.02 7.22 0.38
C VAL A 35 4.04 7.83 1.35
N ALA A 36 5.07 7.08 1.75
CA ALA A 36 6.12 7.56 2.64
C ALA A 36 6.91 8.74 2.03
N LEU A 37 7.32 8.64 0.76
CA LEU A 37 8.01 9.72 0.06
C LEU A 37 7.12 10.95 -0.08
N TYR A 38 5.83 10.77 -0.36
CA TYR A 38 4.87 11.87 -0.39
C TYR A 38 4.79 12.57 0.97
N PHE A 39 4.62 11.82 2.06
CA PHE A 39 4.61 12.39 3.41
C PHE A 39 5.92 13.10 3.77
N ILE A 40 7.08 12.57 3.37
CA ILE A 40 8.37 13.20 3.65
C ILE A 40 8.53 14.51 2.86
N ILE A 41 8.20 14.50 1.57
CA ILE A 41 8.35 15.67 0.69
C ILE A 41 7.31 16.74 1.03
N PHE A 42 6.03 16.38 1.10
CA PHE A 42 4.97 17.34 1.36
C PHE A 42 4.87 17.71 2.83
N GLY A 43 5.05 16.75 3.75
CA GLY A 43 4.96 17.01 5.18
C GLY A 43 6.16 17.75 5.77
N ASN A 44 7.38 17.22 5.59
CA ASN A 44 8.57 17.82 6.22
C ASN A 44 9.23 18.91 5.35
N LEU A 45 9.48 18.65 4.07
CA LEU A 45 10.25 19.58 3.22
C LEU A 45 9.45 20.83 2.82
N ILE A 46 8.17 20.68 2.48
CA ILE A 46 7.30 21.80 2.09
C ILE A 46 6.64 22.44 3.32
N GLY A 47 6.16 21.64 4.29
CA GLY A 47 5.59 22.15 5.54
C GLY A 47 6.53 23.07 6.33
N GLN A 48 7.83 22.75 6.41
CA GLN A 48 8.81 23.64 7.07
C GLN A 48 9.10 24.94 6.30
N ARG A 49 8.91 24.97 4.98
CA ARG A 49 9.18 26.15 4.13
C ARG A 49 7.97 27.07 3.96
N ILE A 50 6.75 26.55 4.05
CA ILE A 50 5.51 27.33 3.95
C ILE A 50 5.08 27.87 5.32
N GLY A 51 5.36 27.15 6.42
CA GLY A 51 4.83 27.47 7.75
C GLY A 51 3.39 26.97 7.95
N GLU A 52 2.73 27.40 9.02
CA GLU A 52 1.31 27.11 9.28
C GLU A 52 0.44 27.73 8.19
N MET A 53 -0.34 26.91 7.50
CA MET A 53 -1.37 27.39 6.60
C MET A 53 -2.64 27.51 7.44
N ASP A 54 -2.91 28.71 7.94
CA ASP A 54 -4.10 29.04 8.74
C ASP A 54 -4.16 28.36 10.14
N GLY A 55 -3.03 28.33 10.86
CA GLY A 55 -2.96 27.81 12.24
C GLY A 55 -3.03 26.29 12.39
N MET A 56 -3.02 25.54 11.28
CA MET A 56 -2.91 24.08 11.26
C MET A 56 -1.63 23.63 10.54
N LEU A 57 -1.08 22.51 10.99
CA LEU A 57 0.06 21.88 10.34
C LEU A 57 -0.36 21.46 8.92
N TYR A 58 0.41 21.85 7.92
CA TYR A 58 0.21 21.46 6.52
C TYR A 58 0.05 19.93 6.35
N VAL A 59 0.66 19.15 7.24
CA VAL A 59 0.55 17.69 7.32
C VAL A 59 -0.90 17.23 7.55
N ASP A 60 -1.67 17.93 8.39
CA ASP A 60 -3.06 17.59 8.70
C ASP A 60 -4.02 17.97 7.55
N PHE A 61 -3.63 18.94 6.72
CA PHE A 61 -4.41 19.38 5.56
C PHE A 61 -4.25 18.43 4.35
N ILE A 62 -3.07 17.83 4.16
CA ILE A 62 -2.79 16.88 3.07
C ILE A 62 -3.25 15.45 3.38
N MET A 63 -3.38 15.09 4.66
CA MET A 63 -3.76 13.75 5.13
C MET A 63 -5.08 13.21 4.55
N PRO A 64 -6.16 14.01 4.41
CA PRO A 64 -7.44 13.53 3.90
C PRO A 64 -7.46 13.26 2.38
N GLY A 65 -6.53 13.84 1.61
CA GLY A 65 -6.51 13.72 0.14
C GLY A 65 -5.75 12.50 -0.40
N LEU A 66 -5.16 11.68 0.49
CA LEU A 66 -4.25 10.58 0.14
C LEU A 66 -4.80 9.18 0.49
N VAL A 67 -6.00 9.11 1.05
CA VAL A 67 -6.73 7.86 1.36
C VAL A 67 -7.75 7.53 0.30
#